data_AF-A0A920CWU4-F1
#
_entry.id   AF-A0A920CWU4-F1
#
_cell.length_a   1.000
_cell.length_b   1.000
_cell.length_c   1.000
_cell.angle_alpha   90.00
_cell.angle_beta   90.00
_cell.angle_gamma   90.00
#
_symmetry.space_group_name_H-M   'P 1'
#
loop_
_entity.id
_entity.type
_entity.pdbx_description
1 polymer ?
#
loop_
_entity_poly.entity_id
_entity_poly.type
_entity_poly.pdbx_seq_one_letter_code
_entity_poly.pdbx_strand_id
1 'polypeptide(L)'
;MKVNVIMKRSALSQLSQIQHQALEMTAEAVKTDIVTSAVVPKQTGELERSSFVEVEKDVARIIFDTPYARRLYWHPEYDFRTDKNANAQGKWMEAYHSGDKQKWVQDAYKKFVRQLGGGLIR
;
A
#
# COMPACT_ATOMS: atom_id res chain seq x y z
N MET A 1 -10.07 -38.44 22.43
CA MET A 1 -11.08 -37.37 22.29
C MET A 1 -11.23 -37.03 20.81
N LYS A 2 -12.35 -37.38 20.16
CA LYS A 2 -12.62 -37.04 18.76
C LYS A 2 -13.24 -35.64 18.72
N VAL A 3 -12.54 -34.67 18.15
CA VAL A 3 -13.07 -33.33 17.90
C VAL A 3 -13.60 -33.30 16.47
N ASN A 4 -14.90 -33.04 16.32
CA ASN A 4 -15.51 -32.81 15.02
C ASN A 4 -15.43 -31.32 14.69
N VAL A 5 -14.68 -30.96 13.65
CA VAL A 5 -14.60 -29.59 13.12
C VAL A 5 -15.52 -29.48 11.90
N ILE A 6 -16.57 -28.67 12.02
CA ILE A 6 -17.49 -28.36 10.90
C ILE A 6 -17.00 -27.08 10.23
N MET A 7 -16.30 -27.19 9.10
CA MET A 7 -15.83 -26.03 8.33
C MET A 7 -16.91 -25.51 7.38
N LYS A 8 -17.34 -24.24 7.57
CA LYS A 8 -18.21 -23.53 6.65
C LYS A 8 -17.41 -22.99 5.46
N ARG A 9 -17.27 -23.79 4.40
CA ARG A 9 -16.46 -23.45 3.20
C ARG A 9 -16.84 -22.13 2.54
N SER A 10 -18.13 -21.80 2.50
CA SER A 10 -18.62 -20.52 1.94
C SER A 10 -18.13 -19.31 2.74
N ALA A 11 -18.19 -19.38 4.08
CA ALA A 11 -17.70 -18.32 4.95
C ALA A 11 -16.18 -18.13 4.83
N LEU A 12 -15.41 -19.21 4.65
CA LEU A 12 -13.97 -19.15 4.42
C LEU A 12 -13.63 -18.50 3.07
N SER A 13 -14.35 -18.85 2.02
CA SER A 13 -14.19 -18.22 0.70
C SER A 13 -14.50 -16.72 0.74
N GLN A 14 -15.56 -16.33 1.46
CA GLN A 14 -15.92 -14.93 1.65
C GLN A 14 -14.83 -14.17 2.42
N LEU A 15 -14.31 -14.77 3.50
CA LEU A 15 -13.23 -14.18 4.29
C LEU A 15 -11.97 -13.97 3.44
N SER A 16 -11.58 -14.95 2.62
CA SER A 16 -10.44 -14.84 1.72
C SER A 16 -10.63 -13.71 0.69
N GLN A 17 -11.83 -13.58 0.11
CA GLN A 17 -12.14 -12.49 -0.80
C GLN A 17 -12.09 -11.12 -0.11
N ILE A 18 -12.63 -11.01 1.11
CA ILE A 18 -12.57 -9.79 1.92
C ILE A 18 -11.12 -9.41 2.20
N GLN A 19 -10.27 -10.37 2.57
CA GLN A 19 -8.85 -10.12 2.84
C GLN A 19 -8.12 -9.61 1.59
N HIS A 20 -8.38 -10.23 0.43
CA HIS A 20 -7.78 -9.82 -0.84
C HIS A 20 -8.20 -8.39 -1.23
N GLN A 21 -9.49 -8.07 -1.14
CA GLN A 21 -10.00 -6.72 -1.41
C GLN A 21 -9.48 -5.69 -0.40
N ALA A 22 -9.42 -6.04 0.89
CA ALA A 22 -8.86 -5.15 1.91
C ALA A 22 -7.38 -4.87 1.67
N LEU A 23 -6.62 -5.86 1.19
CA LEU A 23 -5.21 -5.70 0.85
C LEU A 23 -5.03 -4.73 -0.33
N GLU A 24 -5.81 -4.90 -1.39
CA GLU A 24 -5.82 -3.99 -2.56
C GLU A 24 -6.17 -2.55 -2.14
N MET A 25 -7.25 -2.36 -1.37
CA MET A 25 -7.66 -1.04 -0.86
C MET A 25 -6.59 -0.41 0.03
N THR A 26 -5.89 -1.22 0.83
CA THR A 26 -4.79 -0.74 1.67
C THR A 26 -3.64 -0.23 0.82
N ALA A 27 -3.22 -0.99 -0.19
CA ALA A 27 -2.14 -0.57 -1.07
C ALA A 27 -2.49 0.69 -1.87
N GLU A 28 -3.73 0.83 -2.35
CA GLU A 28 -4.19 2.05 -3.03
C GLU A 28 -4.26 3.25 -2.09
N ALA A 29 -4.67 3.06 -0.84
CA ALA A 29 -4.63 4.10 0.17
C ALA A 29 -3.19 4.58 0.43
N VAL A 30 -2.24 3.64 0.57
CA VAL A 30 -0.81 3.95 0.75
C VAL A 30 -0.26 4.70 -0.47
N LYS A 31 -0.52 4.22 -1.69
CA LYS A 31 -0.11 4.89 -2.93
C LYS A 31 -0.66 6.32 -3.00
N THR A 32 -1.94 6.51 -2.65
CA THR A 32 -2.57 7.82 -2.60
C THR A 32 -1.86 8.73 -1.60
N ASP A 33 -1.60 8.23 -0.39
CA ASP A 33 -0.92 9.00 0.65
C ASP A 33 0.52 9.37 0.28
N ILE A 34 1.25 8.49 -0.42
CA ILE A 34 2.58 8.79 -0.99
C ILE A 34 2.52 9.99 -1.93
N VAL A 35 1.55 10.02 -2.83
CA VAL A 35 1.39 11.14 -3.79
C VAL A 35 0.93 12.41 -3.08
N THR A 36 -0.05 12.33 -2.18
CA THR A 36 -0.58 13.52 -1.47
C THR A 36 0.38 14.10 -0.44
N SER A 37 1.27 13.27 0.12
CA SER A 37 2.34 13.73 1.01
C SER A 37 3.44 14.52 0.27
N ALA A 38 3.36 14.60 -1.06
CA ALA A 38 4.31 15.33 -1.91
C ALA A 38 5.77 14.89 -1.70
N VAL A 39 5.99 13.59 -1.47
CA VAL A 39 7.32 13.01 -1.19
C VAL A 39 8.03 12.45 -2.42
N VAL A 40 7.31 12.26 -3.52
CA VAL A 40 7.85 11.69 -4.76
C VAL A 40 8.61 12.77 -5.55
N PRO A 41 9.85 12.52 -6.02
CA PRO A 41 10.56 13.48 -6.87
C PRO A 41 9.82 13.81 -8.17
N LYS A 42 9.72 15.10 -8.52
CA LYS A 42 8.85 15.55 -9.61
C LYS A 42 9.49 16.53 -10.58
N GLN A 43 9.82 16.03 -11.78
CA GLN A 43 10.18 16.89 -12.92
C GLN A 43 8.98 17.16 -13.83
N THR A 44 8.50 16.14 -14.55
CA THR A 44 7.35 16.18 -15.48
C THR A 44 6.07 15.57 -14.89
N GLY A 45 6.17 14.93 -13.72
CA GLY A 45 5.10 14.17 -13.08
C GLY A 45 5.00 12.71 -13.54
N GLU A 46 5.88 12.26 -14.45
CA GLU A 46 5.79 10.90 -15.00
C GLU A 46 6.03 9.80 -13.96
N LEU A 47 6.92 10.05 -12.99
CA LEU A 47 7.16 9.12 -11.89
C LEU A 47 5.88 8.79 -11.12
N GLU A 48 5.10 9.80 -10.75
CA GLU A 48 3.82 9.60 -10.05
C GLU A 48 2.77 8.94 -10.95
N ARG A 49 2.66 9.36 -12.22
CA ARG A 49 1.70 8.81 -13.18
C ARG A 49 1.95 7.34 -13.51
N SER A 50 3.21 6.92 -13.51
CA SER A 50 3.61 5.52 -13.70
C SER A 50 3.31 4.62 -12.50
N SER A 51 2.80 5.19 -11.39
CA SER A 51 2.56 4.41 -10.18
C SER A 51 1.24 3.68 -10.21
N PHE A 52 1.24 2.41 -9.82
CA PHE A 52 0.04 1.58 -9.73
C PHE A 52 0.18 0.51 -8.64
N VAL A 53 -0.95 -0.04 -8.22
CA VAL A 53 -1.01 -1.21 -7.34
C VAL A 53 -1.15 -2.47 -8.20
N GLU A 54 -0.36 -3.47 -7.88
CA GLU A 54 -0.52 -4.83 -8.40
C GLU A 54 -0.78 -5.76 -7.21
N VAL A 55 -1.80 -6.62 -7.32
CA VAL A 55 -2.09 -7.63 -6.30
C VAL A 55 -1.90 -9.01 -6.91
N GLU A 56 -1.00 -9.79 -6.30
CA GLU A 56 -0.75 -11.17 -6.68
C GLU A 56 -0.90 -12.07 -5.47
N LYS A 57 -1.91 -12.95 -5.50
CA LYS A 57 -2.29 -13.85 -4.40
C LYS A 57 -2.58 -13.05 -3.12
N ASP A 58 -1.68 -13.11 -2.14
CA ASP A 58 -1.82 -12.46 -0.83
C ASP A 58 -0.80 -11.32 -0.65
N VAL A 59 -0.22 -10.83 -1.76
CA VAL A 59 0.78 -9.76 -1.76
C VAL A 59 0.32 -8.63 -2.66
N ALA A 60 0.22 -7.42 -2.10
CA ALA A 60 0.06 -6.20 -2.89
C ALA A 60 1.39 -5.46 -3.01
N ARG A 61 1.66 -4.94 -4.20
CA ARG A 61 2.87 -4.19 -4.56
C ARG A 61 2.46 -2.81 -5.03
N ILE A 62 3.19 -1.80 -4.56
CA ILE A 62 3.09 -0.44 -5.09
C ILE A 62 4.30 -0.25 -6.00
N ILE A 63 4.03 -0.10 -7.29
CA ILE A 63 5.05 -0.08 -8.34
C ILE A 63 5.17 1.35 -8.86
N PHE A 64 6.39 1.78 -9.17
CA PHE A 64 6.70 3.03 -9.88
C PHE A 64 7.46 2.66 -11.15
N ASP A 65 6.75 2.55 -12.27
CA ASP A 65 7.29 1.97 -13.51
C ASP A 65 7.97 3.01 -14.40
N THR A 66 9.11 3.51 -13.94
CA THR A 66 10.02 4.31 -14.78
C THR A 66 11.46 3.80 -14.69
N PRO A 67 12.26 3.92 -15.77
CA PRO A 67 13.66 3.47 -15.77
C PRO A 67 14.52 4.11 -14.66
N TYR A 68 14.14 5.31 -14.22
CA TYR A 68 14.87 6.08 -13.22
C TYR A 68 14.31 5.99 -11.80
N ALA A 69 13.16 5.33 -11.57
CA ALA A 69 12.55 5.21 -10.24
C ALA A 69 13.52 4.63 -9.21
N ARG A 70 14.17 3.50 -9.54
CA ARG A 70 15.15 2.84 -8.67
C ARG A 70 16.32 3.76 -8.30
N ARG A 71 16.84 4.52 -9.27
CA ARG A 71 17.94 5.46 -9.05
C ARG A 71 17.50 6.58 -8.10
N LEU A 72 16.32 7.17 -8.30
CA LEU A 72 15.86 8.23 -7.39
C LEU A 72 15.51 7.69 -6.00
N TYR A 73 14.98 6.47 -5.91
CA TYR A 73 14.59 5.88 -4.65
C TYR A 73 15.79 5.58 -3.74
N TRP A 74 16.85 4.97 -4.27
CA TRP A 74 17.99 4.50 -3.46
C TRP A 74 19.08 5.55 -3.22
N HIS A 75 18.93 6.77 -3.75
CA HIS A 75 19.88 7.87 -3.60
C HIS A 75 19.27 9.06 -2.84
N PRO A 76 19.00 8.92 -1.52
CA PRO A 76 18.43 10.01 -0.71
C PRO A 76 19.36 11.22 -0.54
N GLU A 77 20.65 11.08 -0.86
CA GLU A 77 21.64 12.16 -0.81
C GLU A 77 21.51 13.20 -1.94
N TYR A 78 20.64 12.95 -2.94
CA TYR A 78 20.42 13.89 -4.04
C TYR A 78 19.68 15.15 -3.58
N ASP A 79 20.02 16.27 -4.22
CA ASP A 79 19.30 17.53 -4.06
C ASP A 79 18.02 17.50 -4.91
N PHE A 80 16.93 17.01 -4.33
CA PHE A 80 15.65 16.89 -5.00
C PHE A 80 14.98 18.27 -5.14
N ARG A 81 14.48 18.57 -6.33
CA ARG A 81 13.72 19.80 -6.57
C ARG A 81 12.39 19.75 -5.81
N THR A 82 12.14 20.77 -4.99
CA THR A 82 10.97 20.87 -4.11
C THR A 82 9.91 21.88 -4.57
N ASP A 83 10.09 22.48 -5.75
CA ASP A 83 9.18 23.47 -6.35
C ASP A 83 7.75 22.94 -6.56
N LYS A 84 7.62 21.66 -6.94
CA LYS A 84 6.33 21.00 -7.20
C LYS A 84 5.87 20.12 -6.04
N ASN A 85 6.82 19.43 -5.44
CA ASN A 85 6.60 18.51 -4.33
C ASN A 85 7.51 18.93 -3.18
N ALA A 86 6.95 19.65 -2.20
CA ALA A 86 7.72 20.29 -1.15
C ALA A 86 8.52 19.31 -0.27
N ASN A 87 8.09 18.05 -0.20
CA ASN A 87 8.72 17.01 0.61
C ASN A 87 9.49 15.97 -0.24
N ALA A 88 9.81 16.31 -1.49
CA ALA A 88 10.49 15.42 -2.42
C ALA A 88 11.78 14.85 -1.81
N GLN A 89 11.90 13.52 -1.81
CA GLN A 89 13.00 12.82 -1.18
C GLN A 89 13.26 11.47 -1.85
N GLY A 90 14.42 10.87 -1.59
CA GLY A 90 14.65 9.45 -1.86
C GLY A 90 13.91 8.59 -0.83
N LYS A 91 13.88 7.27 -1.05
CA LYS A 91 13.24 6.30 -0.15
C LYS A 91 11.81 6.67 0.29
N TRP A 92 11.02 7.25 -0.61
CA TRP A 92 9.68 7.79 -0.30
C TRP A 92 8.64 6.76 0.19
N MET A 93 8.95 5.46 0.17
CA MET A 93 8.10 4.41 0.76
C MET A 93 8.54 4.01 2.18
N GLU A 94 9.71 4.44 2.64
CA GLU A 94 10.30 3.99 3.91
C GLU A 94 9.41 4.31 5.11
N ALA A 95 8.75 5.47 5.08
CA ALA A 95 7.77 5.87 6.10
C ALA A 95 6.69 4.80 6.35
N TYR A 96 6.27 4.07 5.32
CA TYR A 96 5.23 3.04 5.38
C TYR A 96 5.80 1.65 5.69
N HIS A 97 7.04 1.39 5.29
CA HIS A 97 7.68 0.09 5.48
C HIS A 97 8.23 -0.08 6.91
N SER A 98 9.02 0.89 7.36
CA SER A 98 9.79 0.86 8.61
C SER A 98 9.67 2.14 9.44
N GLY A 99 8.97 3.16 8.93
CA GLY A 99 8.80 4.45 9.59
C GLY A 99 7.52 4.63 10.38
N ASP A 100 7.18 5.88 10.62
CA ASP A 100 6.05 6.35 11.44
C ASP A 100 4.67 5.95 10.89
N LYS A 101 4.55 5.79 9.57
CA LYS A 101 3.29 5.38 8.92
C LYS A 101 3.07 3.86 8.90
N GLN A 102 4.01 3.03 9.39
CA GLN A 102 3.82 1.58 9.44
C GLN A 102 2.54 1.18 10.19
N LYS A 103 2.29 1.80 11.34
CA LYS A 103 1.07 1.54 12.13
C LYS A 103 -0.20 1.94 11.36
N TRP A 104 -0.13 3.05 10.63
CA TRP A 104 -1.24 3.52 9.82
C TRP A 104 -1.60 2.52 8.71
N VAL A 105 -0.63 1.90 8.04
CA VAL A 105 -0.88 0.82 7.04
C VAL A 105 -1.64 -0.34 7.67
N GLN A 106 -1.22 -0.81 8.85
CA GLN A 106 -1.88 -1.91 9.56
C GLN A 106 -3.31 -1.55 9.97
N ASP A 107 -3.52 -0.32 10.44
CA ASP A 107 -4.83 0.14 10.89
C ASP A 107 -5.78 0.38 9.70
N ALA A 108 -5.27 0.84 8.55
CA ALA A 108 -6.01 0.93 7.29
C ALA A 108 -6.50 -0.46 6.86
N TYR A 109 -5.63 -1.48 6.88
CA TYR A 109 -6.03 -2.85 6.57
C TYR A 109 -7.14 -3.37 7.50
N LYS A 110 -6.97 -3.22 8.83
CA LYS A 110 -8.00 -3.62 9.80
C LYS A 110 -9.33 -2.91 9.54
N LYS A 111 -9.29 -1.62 9.20
CA LYS A 111 -10.48 -0.83 8.88
C LYS A 111 -11.18 -1.38 7.64
N PHE A 112 -10.45 -1.66 6.56
CA PHE A 112 -11.04 -2.20 5.33
C PHE A 112 -11.59 -3.62 5.52
N VAL A 113 -10.89 -4.49 6.26
CA VAL A 113 -11.41 -5.82 6.62
C VAL A 113 -12.73 -5.71 7.39
N ARG A 114 -12.83 -4.81 8.37
CA ARG A 114 -14.08 -4.59 9.13
C ARG A 114 -15.20 -4.02 8.27
N GLN A 115 -14.87 -3.06 7.40
CA GLN A 115 -15.83 -2.43 6.50
C GLN A 115 -16.41 -3.43 5.50
N LEU A 116 -15.56 -4.23 4.86
CA LEU A 116 -15.96 -5.26 3.89
C LEU A 116 -16.61 -6.48 4.58
N GLY A 117 -16.21 -6.78 5.81
CA GLY A 117 -16.73 -7.88 6.60
C GLY A 117 -18.17 -7.71 7.06
N GLY A 118 -18.74 -6.49 7.03
CA GLY A 118 -20.17 -6.27 7.29
C GLY A 118 -20.69 -6.84 8.62
N GLY A 119 -19.82 -6.99 9.64
CA GLY A 119 -20.15 -7.61 10.93
C GLY A 119 -19.89 -9.12 11.04
N LEU A 120 -19.41 -9.80 9.99
CA LEU A 120 -18.84 -11.16 10.05
C LEU A 120 -17.55 -11.22 10.89
N ILE A 121 -16.84 -10.11 10.94
CA ILE A 121 -15.59 -9.92 11.68
C ILE A 121 -15.87 -8.82 12.71
N ARG A 122 -16.10 -9.20 13.97
CA ARG A 122 -16.28 -8.27 15.11
C ARG A 122 -14.97 -8.11 15.87
#